data_AF-A0A968P813-F1
#
_entry.id   AF-A0A968P813-F1
#
_cell.length_a   1.000
_cell.length_b   1.000
_cell.length_c   1.000
_cell.angle_alpha   90.00
_cell.angle_beta   90.00
_cell.angle_gamma   90.00
#
_symmetry.space_group_name_H-M   'P 1'
#
loop_
_entity.id
_entity.type
_entity.pdbx_description
1 polymer ?
#
loop_
_entity_poly.entity_id
_entity_poly.type
_entity_poly.pdbx_seq_one_letter_code
_entity_poly.pdbx_strand_id
1 'polypeptide(L)' 'MMWSKLFQFFKQQAGQGDYLVFAPEILHPGINYARLFPDPNGTLVEETDRWQQTLLYCDLIQHFFNSV' A
#
# COMPACT_ATOMS: atom_id res chain seq x y z
N MET A 1 -9.03 -7.01 6.73
CA MET A 1 -8.32 -5.73 6.95
C MET A 1 -9.15 -4.57 6.43
N MET A 2 -8.85 -3.32 6.85
CA MET A 2 -9.51 -2.09 6.39
C MET A 2 -9.47 -1.94 4.86
N TRP A 3 -8.29 -2.10 4.26
CA TRP A 3 -8.08 -1.96 2.82
C TRP A 3 -8.91 -2.93 1.99
N SER A 4 -9.01 -4.20 2.39
CA SER A 4 -9.85 -5.18 1.69
C SER A 4 -11.33 -4.77 1.65
N LYS A 5 -11.86 -4.23 2.77
CA LYS A 5 -13.25 -3.74 2.82
C LYS A 5 -13.43 -2.50 1.94
N LEU A 6 -12.46 -1.58 1.95
CA LEU A 6 -12.47 -0.39 1.09
C LEU A 6 -12.46 -0.77 -0.39
N PHE A 7 -11.56 -1.68 -0.81
CA PHE A 7 -11.47 -2.14 -2.20
C PHE A 7 -12.74 -2.85 -2.64
N GLN A 8 -13.32 -3.70 -1.79
CA GLN A 8 -14.58 -4.37 -2.08
C GLN A 8 -15.73 -3.39 -2.26
N PHE A 9 -15.85 -2.39 -1.37
CA PHE A 9 -16.88 -1.37 -1.47
C PHE A 9 -16.68 -0.49 -2.71
N PHE A 10 -15.44 -0.06 -2.98
CA PHE A 10 -15.12 0.72 -4.17
C PHE A 10 -15.47 -0.04 -5.45
N LYS A 11 -15.11 -1.33 -5.54
CA LYS A 11 -15.49 -2.20 -6.68
C LYS A 11 -17.01 -2.25 -6.91
N GLN A 12 -17.80 -2.22 -5.84
CA GLN A 12 -19.26 -2.32 -5.92
C GLN A 12 -19.95 -1.00 -6.29
N GLN A 13 -19.33 0.14 -6.00
CA GLN A 13 -19.99 1.45 -6.05
C GLN A 13 -19.36 2.43 -7.05
N ALA A 14 -18.12 2.19 -7.48
CA ALA A 14 -17.40 3.12 -8.35
C ALA A 14 -18.10 3.26 -9.72
N GLY A 15 -18.27 4.52 -10.13
CA GLY A 15 -18.76 4.90 -11.44
C GLY A 15 -17.64 5.22 -12.43
N GLN A 16 -18.02 5.62 -13.64
CA GLN A 16 -17.06 6.06 -14.65
C GLN A 16 -16.35 7.34 -14.19
N GLY A 17 -15.02 7.29 -14.15
CA GLY A 17 -14.18 8.42 -13.76
C GLY A 17 -13.75 8.40 -12.29
N ASP A 18 -14.32 7.53 -11.46
CA ASP A 18 -13.87 7.37 -10.08
C ASP A 18 -12.52 6.68 -10.03
N TYR A 19 -11.65 7.14 -9.12
CA TYR A 19 -10.37 6.51 -8.82
C TYR A 19 -10.16 6.45 -7.31
N LEU A 20 -9.55 5.36 -6.86
CA LEU A 20 -9.15 5.18 -5.48
C LEU A 20 -7.65 5.41 -5.37
N VAL A 21 -7.25 6.43 -4.61
CA VAL A 21 -5.84 6.66 -4.31
C VAL A 21 -5.39 5.66 -3.24
N PHE A 22 -4.45 4.79 -3.61
CA PHE A 22 -3.78 3.89 -2.66
C PHE A 22 -2.32 4.33 -2.53
N ALA A 23 -2.07 5.15 -1.51
CA ALA A 23 -0.75 5.71 -1.20
C ALA A 23 -0.40 5.47 0.27
N PRO A 24 -0.34 4.21 0.73
CA PRO A 24 -0.13 3.90 2.14
C PRO A 24 1.24 4.37 2.67
N GLU A 25 2.20 4.67 1.80
CA GLU A 25 3.50 5.28 2.12
C GLU A 25 3.40 6.68 2.71
N ILE A 26 2.27 7.38 2.55
CA ILE A 26 2.04 8.71 3.16
C ILE A 26 1.46 8.61 4.58
N LEU A 27 1.13 7.40 5.04
CA LEU A 27 0.59 7.20 6.37
C LEU A 27 1.63 7.55 7.43
N HIS A 28 1.15 8.04 8.57
CA HIS A 28 2.02 8.46 9.67
C HIS A 28 2.95 7.31 10.09
N PRO A 29 4.27 7.55 10.26
CA PRO A 29 5.25 6.50 10.55
C PRO A 29 4.96 5.74 11.84
N GLY A 30 4.29 6.38 12.82
CA GLY A 30 3.79 5.74 14.05
C GLY A 30 2.71 4.65 13.83
N ILE A 31 2.26 4.43 12.59
CA ILE A 31 1.39 3.32 12.19
C ILE A 31 2.24 2.11 11.74
N ASN A 32 3.57 2.14 11.94
CA ASN A 32 4.54 1.10 11.54
C ASN A 32 4.44 0.71 10.06
N TYR A 33 4.17 1.70 9.20
CA TYR A 33 4.08 1.46 7.76
C TYR A 33 5.44 1.51 7.06
N ALA A 34 6.37 2.31 7.59
CA ALA A 34 7.71 2.40 7.05
C ALA A 34 8.51 1.13 7.40
N ARG A 35 8.92 0.38 6.38
CA ARG A 35 9.85 -0.73 6.56
C ARG A 35 11.19 -0.19 7.06
N LEU A 36 11.71 -0.82 8.11
CA LEU A 36 13.02 -0.50 8.66
C LEU A 36 14.07 -1.48 8.11
N PHE A 37 15.24 -0.97 7.76
CA PHE A 37 16.39 -1.75 7.35
C PHE A 37 17.63 -1.35 8.12
N PRO A 38 18.55 -2.28 8.39
CA PRO A 38 19.83 -1.94 8.97
C PRO A 38 20.64 -1.12 7.97
N ASP A 39 21.13 0.03 8.42
CA ASP A 39 22.20 0.77 7.76
C ASP A 39 23.55 0.01 7.89
N PRO A 40 24.64 0.49 7.27
CA PRO A 40 25.97 -0.13 7.41
C PRO A 40 26.50 -0.22 8.85
N ASN A 41 25.94 0.55 9.79
CA ASN A 41 26.30 0.53 11.20
C ASN A 41 25.36 -0.36 12.05
N GLY A 42 24.39 -1.03 11.42
CA GLY A 42 23.40 -1.87 12.09
C GLY A 42 22.23 -1.10 12.72
N THR A 43 22.12 0.20 12.49
CA THR A 43 21.00 1.01 12.96
C THR A 43 19.81 0.82 12.04
N LEU A 44 18.64 0.50 12.61
CA LEU A 44 17.40 0.44 11.84
C LEU A 44 16.98 1.84 11.39
N VAL A 45 17.00 2.05 10.08
CA VAL A 45 16.56 3.29 9.44
C VAL A 45 15.39 3.00 8.52
N GLU A 46 14.55 4.00 8.30
CA GLU A 46 13.47 3.88 7.33
C GLU A 46 14.02 3.69 5.92
N GLU A 47 13.41 2.76 5.17
CA GLU A 47 13.67 2.60 3.74
C GLU A 47 13.29 3.89 3.01
N THR A 48 14.24 4.54 2.34
CA THR A 48 14.02 5.84 1.67
C THR A 48 13.52 5.69 0.23
N ASP A 49 13.85 4.57 -0.42
CA ASP A 49 13.38 4.26 -1.76
C ASP A 49 12.28 3.19 -1.72
N ARG A 50 11.04 3.62 -1.96
CA ARG A 50 9.83 2.79 -1.81
C ARG A 50 9.13 2.49 -3.14
N TRP A 51 9.74 2.79 -4.29
CA TRP A 51 9.09 2.57 -5.59
C TRP A 51 8.80 1.08 -5.85
N GLN A 52 9.64 0.18 -5.35
CA GLN A 52 9.47 -1.28 -5.50
C GLN A 52 8.25 -1.79 -4.72
N GLN A 53 7.96 -1.16 -3.58
CA GLN A 53 6.83 -1.47 -2.72
C GLN A 53 5.53 -1.07 -3.42
N THR A 54 5.53 0.07 -4.14
CA THR A 54 4.41 0.46 -5.00
C THR A 54 4.09 -0.61 -6.04
N LEU A 55 5.09 -1.21 -6.68
CA LEU A 55 4.87 -2.31 -7.63
C LEU A 55 4.21 -3.53 -6.97
N LEU A 56 4.72 -3.93 -5.80
CA LEU A 56 4.12 -5.03 -5.03
C LEU A 56 2.66 -4.72 -4.66
N TYR A 57 2.35 -3.49 -4.29
CA TYR A 57 0.97 -3.08 -3.99
C TYR A 57 0.07 -3.18 -5.21
N CYS A 58 0.53 -2.75 -6.39
CA CYS A 58 -0.21 -2.92 -7.64
C CYS A 58 -0.55 -4.39 -7.90
N ASP A 59 0.43 -5.28 -7.78
CA ASP A 59 0.23 -6.73 -7.97
C ASP A 59 -0.77 -7.31 -6.97
N LEU A 60 -0.63 -6.99 -5.69
CA LEU A 60 -1.54 -7.46 -4.63
C LEU A 60 -2.97 -6.97 -4.85
N ILE A 61 -3.12 -5.70 -5.22
CA ILE A 61 -4.43 -5.11 -5.50
C ILE A 61 -5.05 -5.76 -6.73
N GLN A 62 -4.31 -5.91 -7.83
CA GLN A 62 -4.81 -6.61 -9.02
C GLN A 62 -5.24 -8.03 -8.70
N HIS A 63 -4.43 -8.78 -7.94
CA HIS A 63 -4.79 -10.12 -7.51
C HIS A 63 -6.07 -10.14 -6.66
N PHE A 64 -6.20 -9.21 -5.72
CA PHE A 64 -7.42 -9.06 -4.92
C PHE A 64 -8.65 -8.77 -5.79
N PHE A 65 -8.56 -7.82 -6.73
CA PHE A 65 -9.66 -7.47 -7.60
C PHE A 65 -10.08 -8.62 -8.54
N ASN A 66 -9.16 -9.52 -8.90
CA ASN A 66 -9.42 -10.67 -9.76
C ASN A 66 -9.92 -11.92 -9.02
N SER A 67 -9.68 -12.01 -7.70
CA SER A 67 -10.03 -13.18 -6.88
C SER A 67 -11.38 -13.07 -6.16
N VAL A 68 -12.00 -11.90 -6.20
CA VAL A 68 -13.29 -11.58 -5.54
C VAL A 68 -14.30 -11.15 -6.59
#